data_AF-A0A1W9LZN7-F1
#
_entry.id   AF-A0A1W9LZN7-F1
#
_cell.length_a   1.000
_cell.length_b   1.000
_cell.length_c   1.000
_cell.angle_alpha   90.00
_cell.angle_beta   90.00
_cell.angle_gamma   90.00
#
_symmetry.space_group_name_H-M   'P 1'
#
loop_
_entity.id
_entity.type
_entity.pdbx_description
1 polymer ?
#
loop_
_entity_poly.entity_id
_entity_poly.type
_entity_poly.pdbx_seq_one_letter_code
_entity_poly.pdbx_strand_id
1 'polypeptide(L)' 'SQPDPQKGENLVLFTTDAALTRDTLLAKARELGYPEIAVPRKIIVLAALPLLGTGKIDYVALKGLAEAA' A
#
# COMPACT_ATOMS: atom_id res chain seq x y z
N SER A 1 -8.33 0.99 1.73
CA SER A 1 -8.40 2.06 0.71
C SER A 1 -8.72 3.36 1.43
N GLN A 2 -8.08 4.45 1.04
CA GLN A 2 -8.48 5.78 1.50
C GLN A 2 -9.58 6.31 0.55
N PRO A 3 -10.67 6.89 1.08
CA PRO A 3 -11.62 7.63 0.25
C PRO A 3 -10.97 8.94 -0.20
N ASP A 4 -10.71 9.07 -1.50
CA ASP A 4 -10.14 10.28 -2.09
C ASP A 4 -11.26 11.07 -2.79
N PRO A 5 -11.60 12.29 -2.31
CA PRO A 5 -12.77 13.04 -2.79
C PRO A 5 -12.69 13.47 -4.26
N GLN A 6 -11.55 13.30 -4.94
CA GLN A 6 -11.41 13.60 -6.35
C GLN A 6 -11.47 12.38 -7.29
N LYS A 7 -11.21 11.14 -6.84
CA LYS A 7 -11.04 9.97 -7.75
C LYS A 7 -11.52 8.60 -7.26
N GLY A 8 -12.26 8.50 -6.17
CA GLY A 8 -12.99 7.27 -5.79
C GLY A 8 -12.22 6.33 -4.86
N GLU A 9 -11.03 5.82 -5.23
CA GLU A 9 -10.22 4.95 -4.37
C GLU A 9 -8.71 5.23 -4.47
N ASN A 10 -8.06 5.42 -3.31
CA ASN A 10 -6.60 5.39 -3.19
C ASN A 10 -6.11 4.06 -2.62
N LEU A 11 -5.28 3.38 -3.40
CA LEU A 11 -4.58 2.17 -2.97
C LEU A 11 -3.29 2.57 -2.22
N VAL A 12 -3.20 2.11 -0.97
CA VAL A 12 -2.06 2.31 -0.08
C VAL A 12 -1.35 0.98 0.09
N LEU A 13 -0.05 0.95 -0.19
CA LEU A 13 0.80 -0.21 0.02
C LEU A 13 1.65 -0.03 1.26
N PHE A 14 1.60 -1.00 2.16
CA PHE A 14 2.52 -1.11 3.28
C PHE A 14 3.60 -2.12 2.93
N THR A 15 4.85 -1.74 3.05
CA THR A 15 6.00 -2.59 2.75
C THR A 15 7.06 -2.44 3.84
N THR A 16 7.83 -3.50 4.08
CA THR A 16 9.04 -3.42 4.90
C THR A 16 10.29 -3.15 4.06
N ASP A 17 10.15 -3.18 2.73
CA ASP A 17 11.23 -2.89 1.80
C ASP A 17 11.30 -1.38 1.51
N ALA A 18 12.33 -0.73 2.04
CA ALA A 18 12.59 0.69 1.84
C ALA A 18 13.08 1.05 0.44
N ALA A 19 13.58 0.07 -0.33
CA ALA A 19 14.02 0.28 -1.71
C ALA A 19 12.85 0.23 -2.70
N LEU A 20 11.66 -0.22 -2.26
CA LEU A 20 10.50 -0.34 -3.13
C LEU A 20 9.95 1.03 -3.49
N THR A 21 10.05 1.39 -4.77
CA THR A 21 9.50 2.63 -5.30
C THR A 21 8.31 2.39 -6.19
N ARG A 22 7.50 3.44 -6.37
CA ARG A 22 6.35 3.42 -7.27
C ARG A 22 6.76 3.17 -8.72
N ASP A 23 7.89 3.71 -9.15
CA ASP A 23 8.39 3.52 -10.51
C ASP A 23 8.68 2.04 -10.80
N THR A 24 9.34 1.37 -9.86
CA THR A 24 9.61 -0.07 -9.94
C THR A 24 8.32 -0.90 -9.99
N LEU A 25 7.32 -0.53 -9.16
CA LEU A 25 6.00 -1.18 -9.19
C LEU A 25 5.24 -0.92 -10.49
N LEU A 26 5.32 0.29 -11.03
CA LEU A 26 4.67 0.65 -12.29
C LEU A 26 5.29 -0.08 -13.47
N ALA A 27 6.62 -0.17 -13.53
CA ALA A 27 7.35 -0.94 -14.53
C ALA A 27 6.93 -2.42 -14.48
N LYS A 28 6.90 -3.02 -13.28
CA LYS A 28 6.46 -4.40 -13.08
C LYS A 28 4.99 -4.63 -13.41
N ALA A 29 4.11 -3.70 -13.03
CA ALA A 29 2.70 -3.77 -13.37
C ALA A 29 2.48 -3.74 -14.89
N ARG A 30 3.19 -2.87 -15.61
CA ARG A 30 3.16 -2.81 -17.08
C ARG A 30 3.70 -4.09 -17.71
N GLU A 31 4.82 -4.64 -17.22
CA GLU A 31 5.36 -5.93 -17.68
C GLU A 31 4.37 -7.09 -17.48
N LEU A 32 3.65 -7.09 -16.36
CA LEU A 32 2.66 -8.11 -16.03
C LEU A 32 1.29 -7.87 -16.67
N GLY A 33 1.10 -6.75 -17.40
CA GLY A 33 -0.18 -6.39 -18.00
C GLY A 33 -1.24 -5.89 -17.01
N TYR A 34 -0.85 -5.52 -15.79
CA TYR A 34 -1.75 -4.90 -14.82
C TYR A 34 -2.01 -3.43 -15.15
N PRO A 35 -3.24 -2.93 -14.91
CA PRO A 35 -3.57 -1.54 -15.18
C PRO A 35 -2.90 -0.61 -14.17
N GLU A 36 -2.57 0.62 -14.59
CA GLU A 36 -1.89 1.61 -13.74
C GLU A 36 -2.69 2.03 -12.49
N ILE A 37 -4.00 1.81 -12.51
CA ILE A 37 -4.89 2.02 -11.35
C ILE A 37 -4.64 1.00 -10.23
N ALA A 38 -4.14 -0.20 -10.57
CA ALA A 38 -3.76 -1.22 -9.60
C ALA A 38 -2.42 -0.89 -8.91
N VAL A 39 -1.66 0.07 -9.45
CA VAL A 39 -0.39 0.49 -8.85
C VAL A 39 -0.68 1.42 -7.67
N PRO A 40 -0.24 1.07 -6.46
CA PRO A 40 -0.50 1.88 -5.29
C PRO A 40 0.07 3.28 -5.44
N ARG A 41 -0.79 4.27 -5.16
CA ARG A 41 -0.40 5.68 -5.26
C ARG A 41 0.45 6.11 -4.08
N LYS A 42 0.26 5.45 -2.94
CA LYS A 42 0.93 5.73 -1.69
C LYS A 42 1.64 4.47 -1.20
N ILE A 43 2.92 4.60 -0.93
CA ILE A 43 3.76 3.52 -0.40
C ILE A 43 4.24 3.99 0.97
N ILE A 44 3.93 3.20 1.99
CA ILE A 44 4.32 3.45 3.37
C ILE A 44 5.29 2.36 3.77
N VAL A 45 6.54 2.75 4.01
CA VAL A 45 7.57 1.85 4.48
C VAL A 45 7.48 1.75 6.00
N LEU A 46 7.34 0.54 6.53
CA LEU A 46 7.30 0.25 7.95
C LEU A 46 8.49 -0.62 8.33
N ALA A 47 9.10 -0.40 9.49
CA ALA A 47 10.18 -1.27 9.97
C ALA A 47 9.69 -2.72 10.19
N ALA A 48 8.42 -2.88 10.59
CA ALA A 48 7.73 -4.15 10.71
C ALA A 48 6.24 -3.96 10.44
N LEU A 49 5.60 -4.97 9.85
CA LEU A 49 4.15 -4.99 9.73
C LEU A 49 3.53 -5.20 11.12
N PRO A 50 2.47 -4.46 11.49
CA PRO A 50 1.79 -4.66 12.75
C PRO A 50 1.11 -6.03 12.73
N LEU A 51 1.32 -6.79 13.79
CA LEU A 51 0.76 -8.12 13.97
C LEU A 51 -0.10 -8.13 15.23
N LEU A 52 -1.21 -8.88 15.16
CA LEU A 52 -2.00 -9.26 16.32
C LEU A 52 -1.20 -10.25 17.18
N GLY A 53 -1.54 -10.38 18.46
CA GLY A 53 -0.92 -11.35 19.38
C GLY A 53 -1.00 -12.83 18.94
N THR A 54 -1.75 -13.12 17.87
CA THR A 54 -1.83 -14.43 17.21
C THR A 54 -0.86 -14.60 16.04
N GLY A 55 -0.02 -13.59 15.74
CA GLY A 55 0.91 -13.55 14.61
C GLY A 55 0.27 -13.19 13.26
N LYS A 56 -1.03 -12.89 13.22
CA LYS A 56 -1.73 -12.44 12.01
C LYS A 56 -1.52 -10.95 11.78
N ILE A 57 -1.63 -10.51 10.54
CA ILE A 57 -1.55 -9.09 10.18
C ILE A 57 -2.67 -8.31 10.88
N ASP A 58 -2.32 -7.21 11.53
CA ASP A 58 -3.26 -6.27 12.12
C ASP A 58 -3.77 -5.30 11.06
N TYR A 59 -4.82 -5.72 10.36
CA TYR A 59 -5.48 -4.91 9.34
C TYR A 59 -6.15 -3.65 9.91
N VAL A 60 -6.50 -3.62 11.20
CA VAL A 60 -7.13 -2.46 11.84
C VAL A 60 -6.10 -1.37 12.04
N ALA A 61 -4.92 -1.72 12.58
CA ALA A 61 -3.79 -0.80 12.69
C ALA A 61 -3.35 -0.29 11.31
N LEU A 62 -3.23 -1.18 10.31
CA LEU A 62 -2.89 -0.78 8.93
C LEU A 62 -3.94 0.15 8.33
N LYS A 63 -5.23 -0.09 8.58
CA LYS A 63 -6.30 0.79 8.11
C LYS A 63 -6.21 2.17 8.75
N GLY A 64 -5.97 2.26 10.05
CA GLY A 64 -5.79 3.54 10.74
C GLY A 64 -4.58 4.32 10.23
N LEU A 65 -3.46 3.63 10.00
CA LEU A 65 -2.27 4.23 9.36
C LEU A 65 -2.57 4.70 7.95
N ALA A 66 -3.37 3.94 7.19
CA ALA A 66 -3.77 4.33 5.85
C ALA A 66 -4.64 5.59 5.90
N GLU A 67 -5.59 5.70 6.82
CA GLU A 67 -6.49 6.86 6.97
C GLU A 67 -5.76 8.12 7.45
N ALA A 68 -4.77 7.98 8.34
CA ALA A 68 -4.03 9.09 8.92
C ALA A 68 -2.94 9.68 8.00
N ALA A 69 -2.49 8.92 7.01
CA ALA A 69 -1.43 9.34 6.10
C ALA A 69 -1.97 10.27 5.02
#